data_AF-A0A3N2GX56-F1
#
_entry.id   AF-A0A3N2GX56-F1
#
_cell.length_a   1.000
_cell.length_b   1.000
_cell.length_c   1.000
_cell.angle_alpha   90.00
_cell.angle_beta   90.00
_cell.angle_gamma   90.00
#
_symmetry.space_group_name_H-M   'P 1'
#
loop_
_entity.id
_entity.type
_entity.pdbx_description
1 polymer ?
#
loop_
_entity_poly.entity_id
_entity_poly.type
_entity_poly.pdbx_seq_one_letter_code
_entity_poly.pdbx_strand_id
1 'polypeptide(L)'
;MKKSLVMLAAAAAVVVLPGTATAAEGEPALVHASPQNGCKLNIRAAADVGSALLHTLTCTNYTTCVHAPERDLPCGQVVTGGQYTCVGADGKQLTDNRWAEVLWRSPQQSFVAVGCAAFRS
;
A
#
# COMPACT_ATOMS: atom_id res chain seq x y z
N MET A 1 44.44 23.48 -57.38
CA MET A 1 44.24 22.24 -56.60
C MET A 1 45.02 22.30 -55.29
N LYS A 2 44.36 22.58 -54.16
CA LYS A 2 44.54 21.94 -52.83
C LYS A 2 43.75 22.79 -51.82
N LYS A 3 42.60 22.25 -51.39
CA LYS A 3 41.80 22.73 -50.26
C LYS A 3 42.39 22.10 -49.00
N SER A 4 42.52 22.85 -47.91
CA SER A 4 42.37 22.32 -46.55
C SER A 4 41.98 23.47 -45.61
N LEU A 5 40.68 23.61 -45.37
CA LEU A 5 40.12 24.37 -44.26
C LEU A 5 40.34 23.60 -42.97
N VAL A 6 40.86 24.29 -41.96
CA VAL A 6 40.78 23.90 -40.55
C VAL A 6 39.44 24.45 -40.02
N MET A 7 38.57 23.58 -39.53
CA MET A 7 37.43 23.98 -38.70
C MET A 7 37.41 23.11 -37.45
N LEU A 8 37.70 23.74 -36.31
CA LEU A 8 37.32 23.24 -35.00
C LEU A 8 35.80 23.24 -34.94
N ALA A 9 35.18 22.06 -34.99
CA ALA A 9 33.79 21.89 -34.62
C ALA A 9 33.73 21.64 -33.11
N ALA A 10 33.35 22.66 -32.35
CA ALA A 10 32.98 22.51 -30.95
C ALA A 10 31.69 21.67 -30.89
N ALA A 11 31.83 20.40 -30.47
CA ALA A 11 30.69 19.54 -30.20
C ALA A 11 29.94 20.06 -28.96
N ALA A 12 28.86 20.79 -29.18
CA ALA A 12 27.87 21.07 -28.14
C ALA A 12 27.16 19.74 -27.81
N ALA A 13 27.64 19.04 -26.79
CA ALA A 13 26.95 17.90 -26.21
C ALA A 13 25.66 18.42 -25.55
N VAL A 14 24.53 18.25 -26.23
CA VAL A 14 23.21 18.37 -25.61
C VAL A 14 23.09 17.20 -24.64
N VAL A 15 23.32 17.47 -23.36
CA VAL A 15 23.02 16.54 -22.28
C VAL A 15 21.50 16.41 -22.23
N VAL A 16 20.99 15.37 -22.89
CA VAL A 16 19.61 14.93 -22.71
C VAL A 16 19.54 14.34 -21.31
N LEU A 17 19.15 15.16 -20.33
CA LEU A 17 18.72 14.68 -19.03
C LEU A 17 17.52 13.74 -19.28
N PRO A 18 17.59 12.45 -18.94
CA PRO A 18 16.37 11.65 -18.90
C PRO A 18 15.49 12.28 -17.82
N GLY A 19 14.38 12.88 -18.25
CA GLY A 19 13.33 13.29 -17.33
C GLY A 19 12.97 12.07 -16.50
N THR A 20 13.25 12.13 -15.20
CA THR A 20 12.68 11.21 -14.23
C THR A 20 11.17 11.40 -14.33
N ALA A 21 10.51 10.54 -15.09
CA ALA A 21 9.08 10.36 -14.96
C ALA A 21 8.87 9.95 -13.51
N THR A 22 8.42 10.88 -12.66
CA THR A 22 7.70 10.52 -11.46
C THR A 22 6.58 9.61 -11.94
N ALA A 23 6.74 8.31 -11.75
CA ALA A 23 5.63 7.38 -11.83
C ALA A 23 4.56 8.00 -10.92
N ALA A 24 3.40 8.33 -11.49
CA ALA A 24 2.28 8.78 -10.69
C ALA A 24 2.09 7.75 -9.58
N GLU A 25 2.32 8.16 -8.33
CA GLU A 25 2.10 7.31 -7.17
C GLU A 25 0.63 6.87 -7.27
N GLY A 26 0.41 5.57 -7.48
CA GLY A 26 -0.95 5.04 -7.61
C GLY A 26 -1.75 5.42 -6.38
N GLU A 27 -3.01 5.81 -6.56
CA GLU A 27 -3.88 6.14 -5.42
C GLU A 27 -3.88 4.99 -4.41
N PRO A 28 -3.69 5.28 -3.10
CA PRO A 28 -3.59 4.23 -2.10
C PRO A 28 -4.94 3.53 -1.97
N ALA A 29 -4.92 2.21 -1.90
CA ALA A 29 -6.15 1.43 -1.79
C ALA A 29 -6.88 1.76 -0.48
N LEU A 30 -8.21 1.83 -0.57
CA LEU A 30 -9.09 2.02 0.57
C LEU A 30 -9.33 0.68 1.28
N VAL A 31 -9.29 0.71 2.60
CA VAL A 31 -9.46 -0.43 3.49
C VAL A 31 -10.70 -0.18 4.36
N HIS A 32 -11.59 -1.17 4.44
CA HIS A 32 -12.86 -1.06 5.15
C HIS A 32 -13.30 -2.39 5.75
N ALA A 33 -14.24 -2.31 6.69
CA ALA A 33 -14.93 -3.49 7.20
C ALA A 33 -15.97 -3.97 6.18
N SER A 34 -16.34 -5.25 6.27
CA SER A 34 -17.27 -5.89 5.35
C SER A 34 -18.47 -6.49 6.10
N PRO A 35 -19.61 -6.74 5.44
CA PRO A 35 -20.73 -7.45 6.08
C PRO A 35 -20.33 -8.81 6.63
N GLN A 36 -19.37 -9.50 5.99
CA GLN A 36 -18.89 -10.82 6.38
C GLN A 36 -18.23 -10.82 7.76
N ASN A 37 -17.48 -9.76 8.09
CA ASN A 37 -16.89 -9.60 9.43
C ASN A 37 -17.83 -8.85 10.41
N GLY A 38 -19.12 -8.76 10.10
CA GLY A 38 -20.10 -8.05 10.92
C GLY A 38 -19.88 -6.54 10.96
N CYS A 39 -19.29 -5.96 9.90
CA CYS A 39 -18.90 -4.56 9.83
C CYS A 39 -17.98 -4.15 10.99
N LYS A 40 -17.03 -5.01 11.35
CA LYS A 40 -16.04 -4.76 12.40
C LYS A 40 -14.65 -5.18 11.93
N LEU A 41 -13.83 -4.18 11.56
CA LEU A 41 -12.42 -4.39 11.25
C LEU A 41 -11.55 -3.59 12.22
N ASN A 42 -10.73 -4.29 13.00
CA ASN A 42 -9.89 -3.66 14.01
C ASN A 42 -8.59 -3.12 13.39
N ILE A 43 -8.30 -1.85 13.67
CA ILE A 43 -7.01 -1.21 13.45
C ILE A 43 -6.22 -1.30 14.75
N ARG A 44 -4.99 -1.80 14.68
CA ARG A 44 -4.16 -2.09 15.84
C ARG A 44 -2.80 -1.40 15.78
N ALA A 45 -2.20 -1.16 16.94
CA ALA A 45 -0.91 -0.47 17.05
C ALA A 45 0.28 -1.31 16.55
N ALA A 46 0.12 -2.63 16.45
CA ALA A 46 1.10 -3.53 15.87
C ALA A 46 0.41 -4.66 15.09
N ALA A 47 1.18 -5.41 14.31
CA ALA A 47 0.75 -6.58 13.56
C ALA A 47 0.48 -7.80 14.47
N ASP A 48 -0.37 -7.65 15.48
CA ASP A 48 -0.69 -8.67 16.48
C ASP A 48 -2.04 -8.41 17.15
N VAL A 49 -2.82 -9.47 17.43
CA VAL A 49 -4.16 -9.35 18.04
C VAL A 49 -4.15 -8.92 19.50
N GLY A 50 -3.04 -9.13 20.22
CA GLY A 50 -2.83 -8.66 21.58
C GLY A 50 -2.38 -7.20 21.67
N SER A 51 -1.98 -6.59 20.55
CA SER A 51 -1.60 -5.18 20.53
C SER A 51 -2.81 -4.25 20.72
N ALA A 52 -2.54 -3.03 21.16
CA ALA A 52 -3.56 -2.04 21.48
C ALA A 52 -4.53 -1.82 20.30
N LEU A 53 -5.84 -1.88 20.59
CA LEU A 53 -6.87 -1.54 19.63
C LEU A 53 -6.94 -0.02 19.48
N LEU A 54 -6.59 0.48 18.31
CA LEU A 54 -6.59 1.91 18.00
C LEU A 54 -7.97 2.39 17.54
N HIS A 55 -8.65 1.56 16.75
CA HIS A 55 -9.99 1.84 16.25
C HIS A 55 -10.66 0.57 15.70
N THR A 56 -11.97 0.62 15.52
CA THR A 56 -12.73 -0.39 14.80
C THR A 56 -13.46 0.30 13.65
N LEU A 57 -13.06 -0.02 12.42
CA LEU A 57 -13.77 0.39 11.22
C LEU A 57 -15.12 -0.33 11.12
N THR A 58 -16.07 0.38 10.55
CA THR A 58 -17.42 -0.08 10.20
C THR A 58 -17.58 -0.10 8.68
N CYS A 59 -18.73 -0.57 8.20
CA CYS A 59 -19.03 -0.56 6.76
C CYS A 59 -19.22 0.86 6.18
N THR A 60 -19.25 1.90 7.02
CA THR A 60 -19.47 3.29 6.60
C THR A 60 -18.24 4.18 6.70
N ASN A 61 -17.11 3.64 7.18
CA ASN A 61 -15.85 4.36 7.24
C ASN A 61 -14.72 3.52 6.63
N TYR A 62 -13.59 4.16 6.39
CA TYR A 62 -12.43 3.53 5.77
C TYR A 62 -11.14 4.15 6.30
N THR A 63 -10.05 3.45 6.05
CA THR A 63 -8.67 3.95 6.12
C THR A 63 -8.01 3.68 4.77
N THR A 64 -6.78 4.12 4.57
CA THR A 64 -6.01 3.82 3.36
C THR A 64 -4.79 2.96 3.67
N CYS A 65 -4.34 2.14 2.73
CA CYS A 65 -3.06 1.46 2.82
C CYS A 65 -1.92 2.47 2.81
N VAL A 66 -0.82 2.18 3.53
CA VAL A 66 0.41 2.99 3.44
C VAL A 66 1.08 2.81 2.09
N HIS A 67 1.10 1.58 1.57
CA HIS A 67 1.74 1.28 0.28
C HIS A 67 0.70 1.14 -0.83
N ALA A 68 1.09 1.54 -2.04
CA ALA A 68 0.26 1.41 -3.22
C ALA A 68 -0.05 -0.07 -3.52
N PRO A 69 -1.24 -0.39 -4.06
CA PRO A 69 -1.59 -1.74 -4.45
C PRO A 69 -0.60 -2.31 -5.48
N GLU A 70 -0.25 -3.57 -5.32
CA GLU A 70 0.42 -4.39 -6.33
C GLU A 70 -0.55 -5.46 -6.84
N ARG A 71 -0.25 -6.08 -7.99
CA ARG A 71 -1.16 -6.97 -8.74
C ARG A 71 -2.00 -7.92 -7.86
N ASP A 72 -1.36 -8.59 -6.92
CA ASP A 72 -2.00 -9.58 -6.03
C ASP A 72 -2.00 -9.16 -4.55
N LEU A 73 -1.55 -7.94 -4.25
CA LEU A 73 -1.41 -7.40 -2.90
C LEU A 73 -2.12 -6.05 -2.82
N PRO A 74 -3.37 -5.99 -2.32
CA PRO A 74 -4.15 -4.75 -2.36
C PRO A 74 -3.58 -3.61 -1.51
N CYS A 75 -2.75 -3.90 -0.50
CA CYS A 75 -1.97 -2.89 0.22
C CYS A 75 -0.48 -2.88 -0.15
N GLY A 76 -0.08 -3.51 -1.27
CA GLY A 76 1.28 -3.59 -1.76
C GLY A 76 2.21 -4.45 -0.90
N GLN A 77 2.40 -4.07 0.35
CA GLN A 77 3.24 -4.77 1.31
C GLN A 77 2.41 -5.36 2.45
N VAL A 78 2.80 -6.56 2.87
CA VAL A 78 2.24 -7.25 4.02
C VAL A 78 3.37 -7.71 4.93
N VAL A 79 3.14 -7.66 6.24
CA VAL A 79 4.06 -8.16 7.26
C VAL A 79 3.48 -9.42 7.89
N THR A 80 4.36 -10.36 8.24
CA THR A 80 3.99 -11.53 9.03
C THR A 80 4.05 -11.16 10.51
N GLY A 81 2.97 -11.43 11.25
CA GLY A 81 2.84 -11.06 12.66
C GLY A 81 2.10 -12.12 13.48
N GLY A 82 1.36 -11.66 14.49
CA GLY A 82 0.51 -12.50 15.32
C GLY A 82 -0.60 -13.18 14.52
N GLN A 83 -0.99 -14.38 14.95
CA GLN A 83 -2.09 -15.10 14.32
C GLN A 83 -3.43 -14.45 14.66
N TYR A 84 -4.33 -14.37 13.69
CA TYR A 84 -5.70 -13.92 13.89
C TYR A 84 -6.69 -14.91 13.27
N THR A 85 -7.93 -14.85 13.74
CA THR A 85 -9.06 -15.60 13.17
C THR A 85 -10.22 -14.65 12.92
N CYS A 86 -10.82 -14.73 11.73
CA CYS A 86 -11.99 -13.94 11.35
C CYS A 86 -12.80 -14.64 10.25
N VAL A 87 -13.94 -14.05 9.91
CA VAL A 87 -14.72 -14.43 8.73
C VAL A 87 -14.18 -13.64 7.53
N GLY A 88 -13.74 -14.37 6.50
CA GLY A 88 -13.15 -13.81 5.30
C GLY A 88 -14.16 -13.28 4.30
N ALA A 89 -13.65 -12.76 3.19
CA ALA A 89 -14.47 -12.26 2.09
C ALA A 89 -15.40 -13.34 1.48
N ASP A 90 -15.03 -14.61 1.57
CA ASP A 90 -15.82 -15.75 1.11
C ASP A 90 -16.87 -16.24 2.14
N GLY A 91 -16.99 -15.54 3.28
CA GLY A 91 -17.90 -15.90 4.36
C GLY A 91 -17.44 -17.08 5.20
N LYS A 92 -16.24 -17.63 4.98
CA LYS A 92 -15.70 -18.74 5.77
C LYS A 92 -14.79 -18.23 6.86
N GLN A 93 -14.65 -19.03 7.92
CA GLN A 93 -13.64 -18.78 8.93
C GLN A 93 -12.25 -19.02 8.33
N LEU A 94 -11.37 -18.04 8.49
CA LEU A 94 -9.96 -18.16 8.16
C LEU A 94 -9.09 -17.89 9.38
N THR A 95 -7.91 -18.48 9.36
CA THR A 95 -6.83 -18.21 10.29
C THR A 95 -5.58 -17.91 9.47
N ASP A 96 -4.95 -16.77 9.73
CA ASP A 96 -3.80 -16.25 8.96
C ASP A 96 -2.95 -15.38 9.90
N ASN A 97 -1.81 -14.91 9.43
CA ASN A 97 -0.84 -14.09 10.16
C ASN A 97 -0.30 -12.93 9.32
N ARG A 98 -0.93 -12.61 8.19
CA ARG A 98 -0.58 -11.48 7.33
C ARG A 98 -1.32 -10.20 7.73
N TRP A 99 -0.55 -9.13 7.91
CA TRP A 99 -1.03 -7.81 8.30
C TRP A 99 -0.61 -6.76 7.28
N ALA A 100 -1.45 -5.76 7.04
CA ALA A 100 -1.13 -4.62 6.19
C ALA A 100 -1.02 -3.36 7.04
N GLU A 101 -0.04 -2.52 6.74
CA GLU A 101 0.09 -1.20 7.34
C GLU A 101 -0.91 -0.22 6.70
N VAL A 102 -1.59 0.55 7.54
CA VAL A 102 -2.61 1.52 7.13
C VAL A 102 -2.34 2.89 7.72
N LEU A 103 -2.90 3.93 7.10
CA LEU A 103 -2.78 5.31 7.55
C LEU A 103 -3.89 5.65 8.55
N TRP A 104 -3.74 5.22 9.81
CA TRP A 104 -4.63 5.62 10.90
C TRP A 104 -3.96 6.60 11.86
N ARG A 105 -4.29 7.89 11.73
CA ARG A 105 -3.76 8.98 12.58
C ARG A 105 -2.22 8.96 12.70
N SER A 106 -1.54 9.22 11.57
CA SER A 106 -0.09 9.44 11.51
C SER A 106 0.38 10.44 12.60
N PRO A 107 1.53 10.22 13.27
CA PRO A 107 2.63 9.28 12.94
C PRO A 107 2.53 7.89 13.58
N GLN A 108 1.42 7.55 14.22
CA GLN A 108 1.30 6.25 14.89
C GLN A 108 1.16 5.13 13.85
N GLN A 109 2.05 4.13 13.89
CA GLN A 109 1.92 2.95 13.04
C GLN A 109 0.63 2.20 13.37
N SER A 110 0.02 1.65 12.33
CA SER A 110 -1.25 0.99 12.49
C SER A 110 -1.45 -0.12 11.46
N PHE A 111 -2.06 -1.21 11.91
CA PHE A 111 -2.13 -2.45 11.14
C PHE A 111 -3.53 -3.02 11.14
N VAL A 112 -3.87 -3.71 10.05
CA VAL A 112 -5.10 -4.50 9.90
C VAL A 112 -4.76 -5.91 9.44
N ALA A 113 -5.60 -6.86 9.84
CA ALA A 113 -5.53 -8.24 9.38
C ALA A 113 -6.03 -8.33 7.93
N VAL A 114 -5.16 -8.77 7.01
CA VAL A 114 -5.41 -8.69 5.55
C VAL A 114 -6.63 -9.50 5.14
N GLY A 115 -6.72 -10.75 5.59
CA GLY A 115 -7.82 -11.65 5.22
C GLY A 115 -9.19 -11.24 5.78
N CYS A 116 -9.23 -10.33 6.75
CA CYS A 116 -10.48 -9.81 7.32
C CYS A 116 -10.93 -8.52 6.66
N ALA A 117 -10.05 -7.85 5.91
CA ALA A 117 -10.31 -6.55 5.33
C ALA A 117 -10.87 -6.69 3.92
N ALA A 118 -11.73 -5.75 3.55
CA ALA A 118 -12.09 -5.54 2.15
C ALA A 118 -11.27 -4.37 1.60
N PHE A 119 -10.88 -4.46 0.33
CA PHE A 119 -10.01 -3.50 -0.34
C PHE A 119 -10.65 -3.01 -1.64
N ARG A 120 -10.46 -1.74 -1.96
CA ARG A 120 -10.84 -1.15 -3.26
C ARG A 120 -9.84 -0.07 -3.68
N SER A 121 -9.60 0.03 -4.98
CA SER A 121 -8.94 1.19 -5.60
C SER A 121 -9.85 2.41 -5.55
#